data_AF-A0A0W8DNG6-F1
#
_entry.id   AF-A0A0W8DNG6-F1
#
_cell.length_a   1.000
_cell.length_b   1.000
_cell.length_c   1.000
_cell.angle_alpha   90.00
_cell.angle_beta   90.00
_cell.angle_gamma   90.00
#
_symmetry.space_group_name_H-M   'P 1'
#
loop_
_entity.id
_entity.type
_entity.pdbx_description
1 polymer ?
#
loop_
_entity_poly.entity_id
_entity_poly.type
_entity_poly.pdbx_seq_one_letter_code
_entity_poly.pdbx_strand_id
1 'polypeptide(L)'
;MSTVQALLTMLQDRGKNTPKSARHVLLDLASCCRCEDAKASILTDGLEPLLALATGDEELPRGETLEVLLELLALLLLDNPEAKASAARGGALELAVRCLRELSGGGRRRVKILKRALELVDLLRHTAESQQQERQITVIKQIIEIMSRADEDSTILVRATDTLGRFIDGSLQRIQAAAQERVIAILIDLLKLVQMK
;
A
#
# COMPACT_ATOMS: atom_id res chain seq x y z
N MET A 1 -28.28 14.56 3.06
CA MET A 1 -27.10 13.82 2.57
C MET A 1 -25.88 14.38 3.26
N SER A 2 -25.04 13.52 3.84
CA SER A 2 -23.78 13.96 4.45
C SER A 2 -22.75 14.31 3.37
N THR A 3 -21.85 15.24 3.67
CA THR A 3 -20.77 15.65 2.75
C THR A 3 -19.94 14.45 2.27
N VAL A 4 -19.71 13.46 3.14
CA VAL A 4 -19.01 12.21 2.83
C VAL A 4 -19.75 11.41 1.76
N GLN A 5 -21.06 11.23 1.88
CA GLN A 5 -21.86 10.48 0.89
C GLN A 5 -21.80 11.14 -0.48
N ALA A 6 -21.89 12.48 -0.55
CA ALA A 6 -21.76 13.20 -1.81
C ALA A 6 -20.38 12.99 -2.47
N LEU A 7 -19.31 13.02 -1.67
CA LEU A 7 -17.94 12.74 -2.14
C LEU A 7 -17.79 11.31 -2.67
N LEU A 8 -18.32 10.32 -1.94
CA LEU A 8 -18.29 8.91 -2.37
C LEU A 8 -19.09 8.70 -3.67
N THR A 9 -20.26 9.31 -3.80
CA THR A 9 -21.04 9.24 -5.04
C THR A 9 -20.31 9.87 -6.23
N MET A 10 -19.62 11.00 -6.03
CA MET A 10 -18.80 11.61 -7.09
C MET A 10 -17.63 10.71 -7.51
N LEU A 11 -17.05 9.97 -6.58
CA LEU A 11 -15.99 9.00 -6.85
C LEU A 11 -16.48 7.82 -7.71
N GLN A 12 -17.73 7.40 -7.50
CA GLN A 12 -18.37 6.30 -8.20
C GLN A 12 -18.94 6.69 -9.57
N ASP A 13 -19.21 7.98 -9.84
CA ASP A 13 -19.67 8.48 -11.14
C ASP A 13 -18.54 8.45 -12.19
N ARG A 14 -18.27 7.25 -12.72
CA ARG A 14 -17.17 6.97 -13.67
C ARG A 14 -17.24 7.82 -14.94
N GLY A 15 -18.44 8.28 -15.34
CA GLY A 15 -18.63 9.14 -16.51
C GLY A 15 -18.09 10.56 -16.34
N LYS A 16 -17.82 10.99 -15.09
CA LYS A 16 -17.30 12.32 -14.75
C LYS A 16 -15.98 12.28 -14.00
N ASN A 17 -15.49 11.10 -13.65
CA ASN A 17 -14.33 10.93 -12.79
C ASN A 17 -13.01 10.96 -13.57
N THR A 18 -12.56 12.16 -13.94
CA THR A 18 -11.19 12.39 -14.44
C THR A 18 -10.14 12.16 -13.34
N PRO A 19 -8.86 11.88 -13.67
CA PRO A 19 -7.81 11.74 -12.66
C PRO A 19 -7.67 12.96 -11.72
N LYS A 20 -7.92 14.17 -12.25
CA LYS A 20 -7.86 15.43 -11.49
C LYS A 20 -9.04 15.58 -10.53
N SER A 21 -10.24 15.23 -10.95
CA SER A 21 -11.43 15.24 -10.07
C SER A 21 -11.33 14.15 -9.00
N ALA A 22 -10.88 12.94 -9.36
CA ALA A 22 -10.65 11.85 -8.41
C ALA A 22 -9.71 12.30 -7.29
N ARG A 23 -8.57 12.93 -7.66
CA ARG A 23 -7.61 13.46 -6.70
C ARG A 23 -8.23 14.48 -5.75
N HIS A 24 -9.04 15.41 -6.26
CA HIS A 24 -9.66 16.43 -5.42
C HIS A 24 -10.63 15.80 -4.41
N VAL A 25 -11.47 14.87 -4.86
CA VAL A 25 -12.39 14.12 -4.01
C VAL A 25 -11.64 13.32 -2.94
N LEU A 26 -10.53 12.65 -3.30
CA LEU A 26 -9.71 11.91 -2.34
C LEU A 26 -9.08 12.82 -1.27
N LEU A 27 -8.63 14.02 -1.64
CA LEU A 27 -8.10 15.00 -0.69
C LEU A 27 -9.18 15.52 0.26
N ASP A 28 -10.38 15.76 -0.24
CA ASP A 28 -11.51 16.20 0.59
C ASP A 28 -11.93 15.08 1.56
N LEU A 29 -11.97 13.82 1.11
CA LEU A 29 -12.20 12.65 1.97
C LEU A 29 -11.10 12.51 3.05
N ALA A 30 -9.83 12.72 2.69
CA ALA A 30 -8.73 12.71 3.65
C ALA A 30 -8.85 13.85 4.68
N SER A 31 -9.34 15.02 4.28
CA SER A 31 -9.66 16.10 5.21
C SER A 31 -10.80 15.74 6.16
N CYS A 32 -11.83 15.05 5.67
CA CYS A 32 -12.94 14.57 6.48
C CYS A 32 -12.50 13.57 7.57
N CYS A 33 -11.44 12.79 7.33
CA CYS A 33 -10.93 11.82 8.31
C CYS A 33 -10.40 12.44 9.62
N ARG A 34 -10.29 13.78 9.70
CA ARG A 34 -9.99 14.49 10.96
C ARG A 34 -11.15 14.49 11.95
N CYS A 35 -12.37 14.19 11.49
CA CYS A 35 -13.56 14.06 12.31
C CYS A 35 -13.93 12.58 12.40
N GLU A 36 -14.01 12.05 13.62
CA GLU A 36 -14.27 10.61 13.85
C GLU A 36 -15.61 10.16 13.26
N ASP A 37 -16.67 10.96 13.35
CA ASP A 37 -17.98 10.62 12.76
C ASP A 37 -17.92 10.54 11.22
N ALA A 38 -17.18 11.44 10.60
CA ALA A 38 -16.96 11.43 9.17
C ALA A 38 -16.05 10.27 8.74
N LYS A 39 -15.00 9.97 9.52
CA LYS A 39 -14.13 8.81 9.32
C LYS A 39 -14.92 7.51 9.42
N ALA A 40 -15.77 7.37 10.44
CA ALA A 40 -16.67 6.24 10.60
C ALA A 40 -17.61 6.10 9.39
N SER A 41 -18.20 7.21 8.93
CA SER A 41 -19.03 7.22 7.72
C SER A 41 -18.28 6.76 6.46
N ILE A 42 -17.01 7.16 6.30
CA ILE A 42 -16.15 6.69 5.20
C ILE A 42 -15.84 5.19 5.35
N LEU A 43 -15.64 4.70 6.56
CA LEU A 43 -15.35 3.28 6.80
C LEU A 43 -16.55 2.38 6.51
N THR A 44 -17.78 2.86 6.75
CA THR A 44 -19.01 2.10 6.49
C THR A 44 -19.22 1.86 4.99
N ASP A 45 -19.14 2.91 4.17
CA ASP A 45 -19.56 2.83 2.76
C ASP A 45 -18.44 3.16 1.74
N GLY A 46 -17.28 3.62 2.21
CA GLY A 46 -16.26 4.23 1.36
C GLY A 46 -15.07 3.33 1.01
N LEU A 47 -14.80 2.27 1.77
CA LEU A 47 -13.62 1.41 1.51
C LEU A 47 -13.68 0.70 0.17
N GLU A 48 -14.83 0.10 -0.18
CA GLU A 48 -15.01 -0.58 -1.46
C GLU A 48 -14.87 0.37 -2.66
N PRO A 49 -15.55 1.54 -2.70
CA PRO A 49 -15.36 2.53 -3.76
C PRO A 49 -13.91 3.01 -3.90
N LEU A 50 -13.20 3.21 -2.79
CA LEU A 50 -11.81 3.64 -2.81
C LEU A 50 -10.89 2.58 -3.42
N LEU A 51 -11.10 1.30 -3.08
CA LEU A 51 -10.31 0.20 -3.64
C LEU A 51 -10.64 -0.02 -5.12
N ALA A 52 -11.92 0.07 -5.50
CA ALA A 52 -12.36 -0.06 -6.88
C ALA A 52 -11.70 0.94 -7.84
N LEU A 53 -11.21 2.09 -7.36
CA LEU A 53 -10.43 3.03 -8.17
C LEU A 53 -9.10 2.45 -8.68
N ALA A 54 -8.54 1.48 -7.96
CA ALA A 54 -7.20 0.96 -8.24
C ALA A 54 -7.14 -0.56 -8.42
N THR A 55 -8.22 -1.28 -8.12
CA THR A 55 -8.33 -2.74 -8.29
C THR A 55 -9.15 -3.15 -9.51
N GLY A 56 -9.75 -2.23 -10.26
CA GLY A 56 -10.43 -2.54 -11.52
C GLY A 56 -9.50 -2.98 -12.65
N ASP A 57 -10.07 -3.42 -13.77
CA ASP A 57 -9.36 -3.88 -14.99
C ASP A 57 -8.58 -2.77 -15.72
N GLU A 58 -8.70 -1.52 -15.28
CA GLU A 58 -7.98 -0.37 -15.83
C GLU A 58 -6.54 -0.28 -15.27
N GLU A 59 -5.68 0.47 -15.96
CA GLU A 59 -4.34 0.77 -15.46
C GLU A 59 -4.41 1.41 -14.06
N LEU A 60 -3.41 1.12 -13.21
CA LEU A 60 -3.31 1.78 -11.89
C LEU A 60 -3.46 3.30 -12.04
N PRO A 61 -4.19 3.97 -11.12
CA PRO A 61 -4.15 5.42 -11.02
C PRO A 61 -2.69 5.89 -11.03
N ARG A 62 -2.35 6.86 -11.88
CA ARG A 62 -0.97 7.30 -12.03
C ARG A 62 -0.68 8.54 -11.19
N GLY A 63 0.54 8.61 -10.67
CA GLY A 63 1.07 9.81 -10.04
C GLY A 63 0.35 10.20 -8.75
N GLU A 64 -0.14 11.45 -8.68
CA GLU A 64 -0.64 12.04 -7.42
C GLU A 64 -1.91 11.38 -6.91
N THR A 65 -2.79 10.92 -7.81
CA THR A 65 -4.05 10.29 -7.41
C THR A 65 -3.80 8.99 -6.64
N LEU A 66 -2.80 8.19 -7.06
CA LEU A 66 -2.41 6.97 -6.34
C LEU A 66 -1.72 7.28 -5.02
N GLU A 67 -0.85 8.30 -4.98
CA GLU A 67 -0.21 8.76 -3.74
C GLU A 67 -1.27 9.11 -2.69
N VAL A 68 -2.27 9.91 -3.06
CA VAL A 68 -3.36 10.33 -2.14
C VAL A 68 -4.26 9.15 -1.77
N LEU A 69 -4.58 8.26 -2.72
CA LEU A 69 -5.39 7.06 -2.43
C LEU A 69 -4.72 6.16 -1.38
N LEU A 70 -3.43 5.85 -1.55
CA LEU A 70 -2.71 5.02 -0.59
C LEU A 70 -2.58 5.70 0.77
N GLU A 71 -2.39 7.01 0.81
CA GLU A 71 -2.36 7.79 2.05
C GLU A 71 -3.71 7.78 2.77
N LEU A 72 -4.81 7.94 2.04
CA LEU A 72 -6.17 7.84 2.60
C LEU A 72 -6.44 6.43 3.14
N LEU A 73 -6.08 5.39 2.40
CA LEU A 73 -6.20 4.00 2.87
C LEU A 73 -5.39 3.78 4.16
N ALA A 74 -4.13 4.21 4.21
CA ALA A 74 -3.34 4.09 5.43
C ALA A 74 -3.99 4.78 6.64
N LEU A 75 -4.56 5.98 6.44
CA LEU A 75 -5.25 6.75 7.49
C LEU A 75 -6.53 6.06 8.00
N LEU A 76 -7.30 5.46 7.10
CA LEU A 76 -8.53 4.75 7.43
C LEU A 76 -8.25 3.44 8.18
N LEU A 77 -7.18 2.74 7.80
CA LEU A 77 -6.83 1.43 8.35
C LEU A 77 -6.02 1.49 9.64
N LEU A 78 -5.42 2.64 9.95
CA LEU A 78 -4.65 2.81 11.18
C LEU A 78 -5.51 2.49 12.40
N ASP A 79 -4.99 1.59 13.23
CA ASP A 79 -5.61 1.12 14.48
C ASP A 79 -7.06 0.62 14.38
N ASN A 80 -7.50 0.20 13.18
CA ASN A 80 -8.84 -0.34 12.96
C ASN A 80 -8.80 -1.77 12.37
N PRO A 81 -8.92 -2.83 13.21
CA PRO A 81 -8.87 -4.22 12.74
C PRO A 81 -9.98 -4.61 11.76
N GLU A 82 -11.19 -4.09 11.95
CA GLU A 82 -12.34 -4.38 11.08
C GLU A 82 -12.13 -3.79 9.69
N ALA A 83 -11.67 -2.53 9.63
CA ALA A 83 -11.32 -1.87 8.40
C ALA A 83 -10.17 -2.59 7.68
N LYS A 84 -9.13 -3.04 8.41
CA LYS A 84 -8.03 -3.85 7.85
C LYS A 84 -8.54 -5.14 7.22
N ALA A 85 -9.41 -5.87 7.91
CA ALA A 85 -9.99 -7.10 7.38
C ALA A 85 -10.88 -6.82 6.15
N SER A 86 -11.67 -5.75 6.19
CA SER A 86 -12.52 -5.34 5.05
C SER A 86 -11.69 -4.93 3.83
N ALA A 87 -10.68 -4.09 4.03
CA ALA A 87 -9.81 -3.63 2.95
C ALA A 87 -8.96 -4.76 2.36
N ALA A 88 -8.48 -5.69 3.19
CA ALA A 88 -7.77 -6.86 2.69
C ALA A 88 -8.67 -7.73 1.80
N ARG A 89 -9.91 -8.02 2.21
CA ARG A 89 -10.91 -8.69 1.36
C ARG A 89 -11.16 -7.93 0.06
N GLY A 90 -11.18 -6.60 0.12
CA GLY A 90 -11.36 -5.72 -1.02
C GLY A 90 -10.14 -5.55 -1.94
N GLY A 91 -9.03 -6.26 -1.69
CA GLY A 91 -7.87 -6.26 -2.58
C GLY A 91 -6.80 -5.20 -2.26
N ALA A 92 -6.79 -4.62 -1.06
CA ALA A 92 -5.81 -3.60 -0.68
C ALA A 92 -4.36 -4.14 -0.66
N LEU A 93 -4.17 -5.43 -0.33
CA LEU A 93 -2.84 -6.04 -0.35
C LEU A 93 -2.33 -6.21 -1.79
N GLU A 94 -3.20 -6.62 -2.70
CA GLU A 94 -2.92 -6.72 -4.14
C GLU A 94 -2.54 -5.36 -4.71
N LEU A 95 -3.29 -4.30 -4.34
CA LEU A 95 -2.95 -2.94 -4.73
C LEU A 95 -1.54 -2.56 -4.26
N ALA A 96 -1.20 -2.83 -3.00
CA ALA A 96 0.13 -2.56 -2.48
C ALA A 96 1.21 -3.31 -3.27
N VAL A 97 1.02 -4.61 -3.51
CA VAL A 97 1.93 -5.46 -4.29
C VAL A 97 2.09 -4.94 -5.74
N ARG A 98 0.99 -4.53 -6.39
CA ARG A 98 1.03 -3.94 -7.73
C ARG A 98 1.85 -2.66 -7.74
N CYS A 99 1.70 -1.80 -6.73
CA CYS A 99 2.52 -0.58 -6.60
C CYS A 99 4.02 -0.91 -6.45
N LEU A 100 4.37 -1.93 -5.66
CA LEU A 100 5.77 -2.35 -5.51
C LEU A 100 6.37 -2.88 -6.82
N ARG A 101 5.55 -3.55 -7.65
CA ARG A 101 5.95 -4.18 -8.90
C ARG A 101 6.05 -3.21 -10.08
N GLU A 102 5.01 -2.41 -10.30
CA GLU A 102 4.81 -1.65 -11.54
C GLU A 102 5.56 -0.31 -11.56
N LEU A 103 6.06 0.16 -10.41
CA LEU A 103 6.73 1.47 -10.31
C LEU A 103 8.22 1.38 -10.64
N SER A 104 8.53 1.73 -11.89
CA SER A 104 9.88 1.90 -12.43
C SER A 104 10.33 3.36 -12.47
N GLY A 105 11.63 3.58 -12.66
CA GLY A 105 12.26 4.91 -12.77
C GLY A 105 12.64 5.54 -11.42
N GLY A 106 13.15 6.76 -11.46
CA GLY A 106 13.51 7.55 -10.27
C GLY A 106 12.48 8.64 -9.96
N GLY A 107 12.60 9.26 -8.79
CA GLY A 107 11.94 10.53 -8.48
C GLY A 107 11.11 10.54 -7.20
N ARG A 108 10.92 11.76 -6.67
CA ARG A 108 10.29 12.01 -5.37
C ARG A 108 8.92 11.36 -5.22
N ARG A 109 8.11 11.37 -6.28
CA ARG A 109 6.76 10.81 -6.26
C ARG A 109 6.76 9.28 -6.13
N ARG A 110 7.59 8.61 -6.93
CA ARG A 110 7.78 7.17 -6.83
C ARG A 110 8.17 6.76 -5.41
N VAL A 111 9.13 7.48 -4.82
CA VAL A 111 9.57 7.23 -3.43
C VAL A 111 8.41 7.27 -2.45
N LYS A 112 7.53 8.26 -2.56
CA LYS A 112 6.36 8.36 -1.68
C LYS A 112 5.37 7.22 -1.89
N ILE A 113 5.04 6.88 -3.14
CA ILE A 113 4.09 5.81 -3.45
C ILE A 113 4.63 4.47 -2.93
N LEU A 114 5.91 4.16 -3.14
CA LEU A 114 6.52 2.93 -2.63
C LEU A 114 6.50 2.88 -1.09
N LYS A 115 6.79 4.00 -0.40
CA LYS A 115 6.69 4.05 1.06
C LYS A 115 5.27 3.79 1.56
N ARG A 116 4.25 4.37 0.89
CA ARG A 116 2.84 4.13 1.23
C ARG A 116 2.39 2.71 0.91
N ALA A 117 2.88 2.11 -0.17
CA ALA A 117 2.61 0.71 -0.49
C ALA A 117 3.23 -0.23 0.57
N LEU A 118 4.48 0.01 1.00
CA LEU A 118 5.13 -0.75 2.07
C LEU A 118 4.41 -0.58 3.43
N GLU A 119 3.90 0.62 3.72
CA GLU A 119 3.07 0.87 4.90
C GLU A 119 1.74 0.10 4.83
N LEU A 120 1.10 0.05 3.66
CA LEU A 120 -0.12 -0.72 3.48
C LEU A 120 0.11 -2.23 3.67
N VAL A 121 1.23 -2.77 3.17
CA VAL A 121 1.64 -4.15 3.47
C VAL A 121 1.79 -4.36 4.97
N ASP A 122 2.47 -3.45 5.67
CA ASP A 122 2.70 -3.54 7.12
C ASP A 122 1.38 -3.51 7.92
N LEU A 123 0.46 -2.62 7.55
CA LEU A 123 -0.86 -2.51 8.18
C LEU A 123 -1.70 -3.78 8.02
N LEU A 124 -1.54 -4.51 6.90
CA LEU A 124 -2.35 -5.68 6.54
C LEU A 124 -1.67 -7.02 6.85
N ARG A 125 -0.45 -7.04 7.43
CA ARG A 125 0.38 -8.25 7.61
C ARG A 125 -0.22 -9.39 8.45
N HIS A 126 -1.27 -9.09 9.22
CA HIS A 126 -1.96 -10.03 10.11
C HIS A 126 -3.36 -10.41 9.61
N THR A 127 -3.81 -9.93 8.45
CA THR A 127 -5.13 -10.31 7.91
C THR A 127 -5.10 -11.72 7.30
N ALA A 128 -6.27 -12.35 7.14
CA ALA A 128 -6.38 -13.69 6.57
C ALA A 128 -5.79 -13.77 5.14
N GLU A 129 -5.94 -12.71 4.36
CA GLU A 129 -5.42 -12.58 3.00
C GLU A 129 -3.89 -12.62 3.00
N SER A 130 -3.25 -11.91 3.93
CA SER A 130 -1.80 -11.97 4.11
C SER A 130 -1.29 -13.34 4.59
N GLN A 131 -2.16 -14.19 5.12
CA GLN A 131 -1.81 -15.53 5.59
C GLN A 131 -1.87 -16.58 4.47
N GLN A 132 -2.46 -16.27 3.32
CA GLN A 132 -2.48 -17.18 2.18
C GLN A 132 -1.08 -17.36 1.58
N GLN A 133 -0.64 -18.60 1.41
CA GLN A 133 0.74 -18.92 1.04
C GLN A 133 1.21 -18.24 -0.26
N GLU A 134 0.39 -18.27 -1.32
CA GLU A 134 0.72 -17.62 -2.60
C GLU A 134 0.89 -16.10 -2.46
N ARG A 135 0.02 -15.47 -1.67
CA ARG A 135 0.09 -14.02 -1.37
C ARG A 135 1.34 -13.69 -0.54
N GLN A 136 1.66 -14.49 0.47
CA GLN A 136 2.88 -14.32 1.27
C GLN A 136 4.14 -14.32 0.40
N ILE A 137 4.28 -15.34 -0.46
CA ILE A 137 5.43 -15.48 -1.35
C ILE A 137 5.52 -14.27 -2.28
N THR A 138 4.39 -13.84 -2.83
CA THR A 138 4.34 -12.69 -3.73
C THR A 138 4.79 -11.41 -3.02
N VAL A 139 4.28 -11.13 -1.82
CA VAL A 139 4.67 -9.95 -1.02
C VAL A 139 6.17 -9.98 -0.73
N ILE A 140 6.69 -11.12 -0.23
CA ILE A 140 8.11 -11.29 0.09
C ILE A 140 8.99 -11.03 -1.12
N LYS A 141 8.66 -11.64 -2.27
CA LYS A 141 9.38 -11.44 -3.53
C LYS A 141 9.44 -9.97 -3.94
N GLN A 142 8.31 -9.25 -3.88
CA GLN A 142 8.30 -7.84 -4.29
C GLN A 142 9.11 -6.94 -3.37
N ILE A 143 9.09 -7.20 -2.06
CA ILE A 143 9.91 -6.42 -1.11
C ILE A 143 11.40 -6.70 -1.33
N ILE A 144 11.77 -7.97 -1.52
CA ILE A 144 13.16 -8.38 -1.78
C ILE A 144 13.67 -7.82 -3.12
N GLU A 145 12.83 -7.79 -4.16
CA GLU A 145 13.15 -7.18 -5.44
C GLU A 145 13.52 -5.70 -5.27
N ILE A 146 12.75 -4.94 -4.48
CA ILE A 146 13.07 -3.54 -4.15
C ILE A 146 14.41 -3.45 -3.42
N MET A 147 14.64 -4.32 -2.42
CA MET A 147 15.88 -4.34 -1.64
C MET A 147 17.12 -4.69 -2.48
N SER A 148 16.94 -5.36 -3.61
CA SER A 148 18.03 -5.80 -4.49
C SER A 148 18.46 -4.76 -5.52
N ARG A 149 17.72 -3.66 -5.66
CA ARG A 149 18.01 -2.59 -6.63
C ARG A 149 19.16 -1.72 -6.15
N ALA A 150 20.25 -1.70 -6.91
CA ALA A 150 21.49 -1.00 -6.56
C ALA A 150 21.34 0.54 -6.48
N ASP A 151 20.42 1.09 -7.24
CA ASP A 151 20.14 2.53 -7.38
C ASP A 151 18.90 2.98 -6.57
N GLU A 152 18.38 2.12 -5.70
CA GLU A 152 17.19 2.44 -4.92
C GLU A 152 17.46 3.49 -3.84
N ASP A 153 16.46 4.32 -3.57
CA ASP A 153 16.55 5.34 -2.54
C ASP A 153 16.74 4.69 -1.16
N SER A 154 17.77 5.14 -0.42
CA SER A 154 18.11 4.58 0.90
C SER A 154 16.95 4.58 1.89
N THR A 155 16.05 5.55 1.82
CA THR A 155 14.89 5.64 2.71
C THR A 155 13.79 4.65 2.32
N ILE A 156 13.76 4.19 1.06
CA ILE A 156 12.94 3.06 0.63
C ILE A 156 13.58 1.77 1.09
N LEU A 157 14.88 1.59 0.90
CA LEU A 157 15.60 0.39 1.33
C LEU A 157 15.43 0.11 2.83
N VAL A 158 15.55 1.15 3.68
CA VAL A 158 15.30 1.05 5.13
C VAL A 158 13.86 0.63 5.39
N ARG A 159 12.88 1.27 4.74
CA ARG A 159 11.45 0.95 4.93
C ARG A 159 11.12 -0.46 4.44
N ALA A 160 11.66 -0.89 3.31
CA ALA A 160 11.46 -2.22 2.74
C ALA A 160 12.04 -3.30 3.66
N THR A 161 13.26 -3.09 4.18
CA THR A 161 13.89 -3.98 5.15
C THR A 161 13.08 -4.11 6.44
N ASP A 162 12.60 -2.98 6.97
CA ASP A 162 11.76 -2.91 8.17
C ASP A 162 10.40 -3.63 7.96
N THR A 163 9.72 -3.33 6.84
CA THR A 163 8.48 -4.00 6.46
C THR A 163 8.68 -5.50 6.26
N LEU A 164 9.77 -5.94 5.61
CA LEU A 164 10.07 -7.36 5.46
C LEU A 164 10.25 -8.04 6.82
N GLY A 165 11.05 -7.44 7.71
CA GLY A 165 11.28 -7.95 9.06
C GLY A 165 9.97 -8.15 9.82
N ARG A 166 9.11 -7.14 9.86
CA ARG A 166 7.78 -7.26 10.50
C ARG A 166 6.85 -8.25 9.81
N PHE A 167 6.93 -8.37 8.50
CA PHE A 167 6.06 -9.28 7.74
C PHE A 167 6.41 -10.74 7.97
N ILE A 168 7.70 -11.09 8.05
CA ILE A 168 8.15 -12.47 8.26
C ILE A 168 8.17 -12.89 9.74
N ASP A 169 8.16 -11.94 10.66
CA ASP A 169 8.25 -12.19 12.10
C ASP A 169 7.18 -13.19 12.59
N GLY A 170 7.59 -14.11 13.46
CA GLY A 170 6.73 -15.16 14.00
C GLY A 170 6.24 -16.23 13.01
N SER A 171 6.71 -16.24 11.75
CA SER A 171 6.27 -17.22 10.74
C SER A 171 7.43 -17.95 10.07
N LEU A 172 7.62 -19.23 10.43
CA LEU A 172 8.66 -20.10 9.82
C LEU A 172 8.49 -20.20 8.29
N GLN A 173 7.25 -20.28 7.82
CA GLN A 173 6.95 -20.37 6.38
C GLN A 173 7.41 -19.10 5.64
N ARG A 174 7.11 -17.91 6.19
CA ARG A 174 7.55 -16.63 5.60
C ARG A 174 9.07 -16.47 5.66
N ILE A 175 9.71 -16.90 6.76
CA ILE A 175 11.17 -16.91 6.89
C ILE A 175 11.81 -17.80 5.82
N GLN A 176 11.28 -19.02 5.63
CA GLN A 176 11.77 -19.94 4.61
C GLN A 176 11.60 -19.38 3.19
N ALA A 177 10.44 -18.77 2.89
CA ALA A 177 10.21 -18.12 1.61
C ALA A 177 11.21 -16.98 1.37
N ALA A 178 11.47 -16.13 2.36
CA ALA A 178 12.46 -15.06 2.23
C ALA A 178 13.89 -15.61 2.05
N ALA A 179 14.24 -16.70 2.74
CA ALA A 179 15.54 -17.36 2.59
C ALA A 179 15.74 -17.96 1.18
N GLN A 180 14.69 -18.54 0.60
CA GLN A 180 14.71 -19.03 -0.79
C GLN A 180 14.96 -17.91 -1.80
N GLU A 181 14.46 -16.71 -1.50
CA GLU A 181 14.70 -15.48 -2.26
C GLU A 181 16.04 -14.79 -1.89
N ARG A 182 16.97 -15.52 -1.26
CA ARG A 182 18.34 -15.05 -0.94
C ARG A 182 18.41 -13.79 -0.08
N VAL A 183 17.39 -13.53 0.74
CA VAL A 183 17.31 -12.32 1.59
C VAL A 183 18.57 -12.08 2.42
N ILE A 184 19.22 -13.14 2.92
CA ILE A 184 20.43 -13.02 3.75
C ILE A 184 21.58 -12.37 2.99
N ALA A 185 21.82 -12.79 1.74
CA ALA A 185 22.88 -12.23 0.91
C ALA A 185 22.61 -10.75 0.62
N ILE A 186 21.37 -10.41 0.29
CA ILE A 186 20.92 -9.03 0.01
C ILE A 186 21.13 -8.15 1.25
N LEU A 187 20.74 -8.62 2.44
CA LEU A 187 20.95 -7.89 3.69
C LEU A 187 22.44 -7.65 3.98
N ILE A 188 23.30 -8.65 3.74
CA ILE A 188 24.75 -8.50 3.89
C ILE A 188 25.29 -7.42 2.94
N ASP A 189 24.83 -7.41 1.69
CA ASP A 189 25.30 -6.45 0.70
C ASP A 189 24.79 -5.03 1.00
N LEU A 190 23.54 -4.89 1.48
CA LEU A 190 23.02 -3.61 1.98
C LEU A 190 23.87 -3.07 3.15
N LEU A 191 24.29 -3.92 4.09
CA LEU A 191 25.15 -3.51 5.20
C LEU A 191 26.53 -3.03 4.73
N LYS A 192 27.13 -3.71 3.75
CA LYS A 192 28.41 -3.27 3.15
C LYS A 192 28.27 -1.92 2.45
N LEU A 193 27.16 -1.69 1.75
CA LEU A 193 26.90 -0.41 1.09
C LEU A 193 26.79 0.76 2.08
N VAL A 194 26.25 0.52 3.29
CA VAL A 194 26.22 1.52 4.36
C VAL A 194 27.61 1.83 4.90
N GLN A 195 28.53 0.86 4.92
CA GLN A 195 29.91 1.07 5.38
C GLN A 195 30.79 1.83 4.38
N MET A 196 30.39 1.88 3.10
CA MET A 196 31.15 2.53 2.03
C MET A 196 30.72 3.98 1.74
N LYS A 197 29.65 4.47 2.39
CA LYS A 197 29.19 5.86 2.32
C LYS A 197 29.63 6.64 3.56
#